data_AF-A0A947RNY2-F1
#
_entry.id   AF-A0A947RNY2-F1
#
_cell.length_a   1.000
_cell.length_b   1.000
_cell.length_c   1.000
_cell.angle_alpha   90.00
_cell.angle_beta   90.00
_cell.angle_gamma   90.00
#
_symmetry.space_group_name_H-M   'P 1'
#
loop_
_entity.id
_entity.type
_entity.pdbx_description
1 polymer ?
#
loop_
_entity_poly.entity_id
_entity_poly.type
_entity_poly.pdbx_seq_one_letter_code
_entity_poly.pdbx_strand_id
1 'polypeptide(L)'
;MSIRLEIDLEDVRKLNGVSTQDVQYVEEITLDEEVRKLIPHIGGDLHVGGILATKRAEFAHEKEIRLTSFDMRNANRATRTASSQKGMGIALALLHEKGEISQQAFETEKGYCEEPIGLLEPVLRVSFKDIPGFIKSVMLNPAAPNWFDETLKQYCEANELRYIGKSTLYKLAIQ
;
A
#
# COMPACT_ATOMS: atom_id res chain seq x y z
N MET A 1 17.79 4.35 2.01
CA MET A 1 18.18 3.47 3.13
C MET A 1 16.94 2.74 3.60
N SER A 2 16.99 1.43 3.84
CA SER A 2 15.82 0.65 4.25
C SER A 2 16.11 -0.18 5.50
N ILE A 3 15.10 -0.31 6.35
CA ILE A 3 15.08 -1.19 7.51
C ILE A 3 14.11 -2.33 7.17
N ARG A 4 14.47 -3.55 7.53
CA ARG A 4 13.62 -4.73 7.41
C ARG A 4 13.26 -5.21 8.80
N LEU A 5 12.00 -5.56 8.97
CA LEU A 5 11.47 -6.14 10.20
C LEU A 5 11.01 -7.56 9.90
N GLU A 6 11.36 -8.49 10.77
CA GLU A 6 10.78 -9.82 10.80
C GLU A 6 9.55 -9.77 11.72
N ILE A 7 8.39 -10.16 11.20
CA ILE A 7 7.09 -10.11 11.88
C ILE A 7 6.31 -11.38 11.47
N ASP A 8 5.53 -11.93 12.39
CA ASP A 8 4.63 -13.05 12.07
C ASP A 8 3.35 -12.55 11.38
N LEU A 9 2.94 -13.21 10.31
CA LEU A 9 1.70 -12.86 9.61
C LEU A 9 0.46 -12.92 10.52
N GLU A 10 0.43 -13.86 11.46
CA GLU A 10 -0.66 -13.96 12.45
C GLU A 10 -0.70 -12.75 13.39
N ASP A 11 0.44 -12.13 13.67
CA ASP A 11 0.50 -10.89 14.47
C ASP A 11 0.01 -9.70 13.64
N VAL A 12 0.34 -9.64 12.36
CA VAL A 12 -0.16 -8.61 11.44
C VAL A 12 -1.70 -8.64 11.34
N ARG A 13 -2.30 -9.82 11.32
CA ARG A 13 -3.77 -9.98 11.27
C ARG A 13 -4.48 -9.47 12.53
N LYS A 14 -3.75 -9.24 13.63
CA LYS A 14 -4.29 -8.64 14.87
C LYS A 14 -4.30 -7.11 14.83
N LEU A 15 -3.73 -6.48 13.81
CA LEU A 15 -3.70 -5.03 13.68
C LEU A 15 -5.09 -4.47 13.40
N ASN A 16 -5.50 -3.49 14.20
CA ASN A 16 -6.77 -2.81 14.01
C ASN A 16 -6.75 -1.90 12.78
N GLY A 17 -7.78 -1.99 11.95
CA GLY A 17 -7.94 -1.14 10.76
C GLY A 17 -6.97 -1.45 9.63
N VAL A 18 -6.29 -2.60 9.67
CA VAL A 18 -5.42 -3.09 8.61
C VAL A 18 -5.98 -4.39 8.05
N SER A 19 -6.00 -4.48 6.73
CA SER A 19 -6.34 -5.67 5.96
C SER A 19 -5.08 -6.20 5.30
N THR A 20 -5.02 -7.52 5.12
CA THR A 20 -3.94 -8.20 4.42
C THR A 20 -4.47 -8.68 3.07
N GLN A 21 -3.64 -8.61 2.04
CA GLN A 21 -4.00 -9.07 0.71
C GLN A 21 -2.81 -9.74 0.04
N ASP A 22 -3.03 -10.95 -0.47
CA ASP A 22 -2.03 -11.66 -1.26
C ASP A 22 -1.84 -10.98 -2.61
N VAL A 23 -0.58 -10.86 -3.04
CA VAL A 23 -0.27 -10.32 -4.35
C VAL A 23 -0.51 -11.37 -5.43
N GLN A 24 -1.36 -11.03 -6.39
CA GLN A 24 -1.59 -11.78 -7.61
C GLN A 24 -0.51 -11.43 -8.64
N TYR A 25 0.25 -12.45 -9.03
CA TYR A 25 1.32 -12.34 -10.00
C TYR A 25 0.82 -12.69 -11.40
N VAL A 26 0.98 -11.77 -12.35
CA VAL A 26 0.49 -11.91 -13.73
C VAL A 26 1.60 -11.59 -14.74
N GLU A 27 1.58 -12.23 -15.90
CA GLU A 27 2.64 -12.03 -16.92
C GLU A 27 2.57 -10.62 -17.54
N GLU A 28 1.36 -10.16 -17.85
CA GLU A 28 1.10 -8.84 -18.41
C GLU A 28 0.10 -8.08 -17.54
N ILE A 29 0.28 -6.75 -17.46
CA ILE A 29 -0.65 -5.84 -16.79
C ILE A 29 -1.12 -4.88 -17.86
N THR A 30 -2.30 -5.13 -18.42
CA THR A 30 -2.91 -4.20 -19.38
C THR A 30 -3.75 -3.16 -18.66
N LEU A 31 -3.82 -1.95 -19.22
CA LEU A 31 -4.63 -0.86 -18.65
C LEU A 31 -6.10 -1.26 -18.55
N ASP A 32 -6.62 -1.97 -19.55
CA ASP A 32 -8.02 -2.42 -19.57
C ASP A 32 -8.33 -3.41 -18.45
N GLU A 33 -7.40 -4.30 -18.11
CA GLU A 33 -7.56 -5.24 -16.98
C GLU A 33 -7.47 -4.54 -15.63
N GLU A 34 -6.59 -3.54 -15.48
CA GLU A 34 -6.54 -2.72 -14.26
C GLU A 34 -7.81 -1.90 -14.07
N VAL A 35 -8.34 -1.31 -15.15
CA VAL A 35 -9.60 -0.57 -15.12
C VAL A 35 -10.78 -1.48 -14.78
N ARG A 36 -10.83 -2.70 -15.33
CA ARG A 36 -11.88 -3.69 -14.96
C ARG A 36 -11.82 -4.10 -13.49
N LYS A 37 -10.62 -4.14 -12.88
CA LYS A 37 -10.47 -4.42 -11.43
C LYS A 37 -10.97 -3.30 -10.54
N LEU A 38 -11.15 -2.08 -11.06
CA LEU A 38 -11.73 -0.95 -10.33
C LEU A 38 -13.26 -0.98 -10.32
N ILE A 39 -13.88 -1.56 -11.34
CA ILE A 39 -15.32 -1.56 -11.55
C ILE A 39 -15.87 -2.89 -11.05
N PRO A 40 -16.54 -2.94 -9.88
CA PRO A 40 -17.15 -4.19 -9.46
C PRO A 40 -18.21 -4.61 -10.50
N HIS A 41 -18.26 -5.91 -10.77
CA HIS A 41 -19.09 -6.48 -11.83
C HIS A 41 -20.60 -6.20 -11.70
N ILE A 42 -21.09 -5.72 -10.56
CA ILE A 42 -22.51 -5.38 -10.35
C ILE A 42 -22.63 -4.27 -9.28
N GLY A 43 -22.88 -3.02 -9.70
CA GLY A 43 -23.48 -1.95 -8.87
C GLY A 43 -22.79 -1.54 -7.56
N GLY A 44 -21.49 -1.79 -7.40
CA GLY A 44 -20.76 -1.53 -6.16
C GLY A 44 -19.74 -0.40 -6.25
N ASP A 45 -19.26 0.05 -5.09
CA ASP A 45 -18.22 1.08 -4.93
C ASP A 45 -16.89 0.70 -5.60
N LEU A 46 -16.12 1.71 -6.02
CA LEU A 46 -14.79 1.56 -6.63
C LEU A 46 -13.84 0.74 -5.72
N HIS A 47 -13.39 -0.44 -6.16
CA HIS A 47 -12.56 -1.33 -5.35
C HIS A 47 -11.06 -1.17 -5.63
N VAL A 48 -10.48 -0.04 -5.18
CA VAL A 48 -9.05 0.30 -5.41
C VAL A 48 -8.07 -0.78 -4.92
N GLY A 49 -8.46 -1.60 -3.94
CA GLY A 49 -7.66 -2.74 -3.48
C GLY A 49 -7.35 -3.76 -4.56
N GLY A 50 -8.18 -3.89 -5.60
CA GLY A 50 -7.92 -4.84 -6.69
C GLY A 50 -6.67 -4.51 -7.50
N ILE A 51 -6.43 -3.21 -7.78
CA ILE A 51 -5.21 -2.76 -8.45
C ILE A 51 -4.01 -2.96 -7.54
N LEU A 52 -4.13 -2.54 -6.28
CA LEU A 52 -3.08 -2.67 -5.28
C LEU A 52 -2.77 -4.12 -4.91
N ALA A 53 -3.40 -5.13 -5.51
CA ALA A 53 -3.07 -6.53 -5.29
C ALA A 53 -2.30 -7.17 -6.45
N THR A 54 -2.06 -6.46 -7.55
CA THR A 54 -1.44 -7.06 -8.74
C THR A 54 0.06 -6.71 -8.81
N LYS A 55 0.88 -7.65 -9.29
CA LYS A 55 2.31 -7.45 -9.60
C LYS A 55 2.74 -8.33 -10.78
N ARG A 56 3.82 -7.97 -11.46
CA ARG A 56 4.35 -8.76 -12.58
C ARG A 56 4.97 -10.08 -12.12
N ALA A 57 4.80 -11.13 -12.92
CA ALA A 57 5.23 -12.50 -12.63
C ALA A 57 6.73 -12.65 -12.36
N GLU A 58 7.58 -11.78 -12.92
CA GLU A 58 9.02 -11.74 -12.64
C GLU A 58 9.33 -11.58 -11.13
N PHE A 59 8.42 -10.97 -10.37
CA PHE A 59 8.54 -10.77 -8.93
C PHE A 59 7.86 -11.87 -8.09
N ALA A 60 7.36 -12.96 -8.71
CA ALA A 60 6.64 -14.03 -8.00
C ALA A 60 7.48 -14.71 -6.91
N HIS A 61 8.81 -14.66 -7.05
CA HIS A 61 9.75 -15.17 -6.05
C HIS A 61 9.68 -14.45 -4.69
N GLU A 62 9.10 -13.24 -4.64
CA GLU A 62 9.00 -12.43 -3.42
C GLU A 62 7.88 -12.89 -2.47
N LYS A 63 6.85 -13.57 -3.00
CA LYS A 63 5.67 -14.03 -2.22
C LYS A 63 5.10 -12.92 -1.32
N GLU A 64 4.87 -11.76 -1.93
CA GLU A 64 4.50 -10.52 -1.24
C GLU A 64 3.08 -10.59 -0.68
N ILE A 65 2.92 -10.11 0.56
CA ILE A 65 1.63 -9.82 1.19
C ILE A 65 1.58 -8.32 1.41
N ARG A 66 0.51 -7.68 0.92
CA ARG A 66 0.28 -6.24 1.06
C ARG A 66 -0.60 -5.96 2.26
N LEU A 67 -0.27 -4.89 2.97
CA LEU A 67 -1.05 -4.35 4.07
C LEU A 67 -1.77 -3.11 3.58
N THR A 68 -3.09 -3.11 3.67
CA THR A 68 -3.94 -2.02 3.24
C THR A 68 -4.80 -1.57 4.39
N SER A 69 -4.86 -0.27 4.63
CA SER A 69 -5.89 0.31 5.49
C SER A 69 -6.89 1.05 4.60
N PHE A 70 -8.14 0.59 4.60
CA PHE A 70 -9.20 1.20 3.84
C PHE A 70 -10.01 2.11 4.76
N ASP A 71 -9.67 3.40 4.73
CA ASP A 71 -10.62 4.45 5.09
C ASP A 71 -11.05 5.17 3.80
N MET A 72 -12.12 4.67 3.19
CA MET A 72 -12.75 5.24 1.98
C MET A 72 -13.04 6.74 2.11
N ARG A 73 -13.19 7.27 3.34
CA ARG A 73 -13.47 8.68 3.58
C ARG A 73 -12.21 9.55 3.57
N ASN A 74 -11.05 8.99 3.92
CA ASN A 74 -9.80 9.74 4.05
C ASN A 74 -8.85 9.59 2.85
N ALA A 75 -8.79 8.41 2.23
CA ALA A 75 -7.90 8.14 1.08
C ALA A 75 -8.28 8.94 -0.18
N ASN A 76 -9.56 9.29 -0.35
CA ASN A 76 -10.03 10.08 -1.49
C ASN A 76 -9.91 11.60 -1.28
N ARG A 77 -9.79 12.09 -0.04
CA ARG A 77 -9.81 13.54 0.26
C ARG A 77 -8.43 14.15 0.45
N ALA A 78 -7.47 13.42 1.05
CA ALA A 78 -6.19 14.00 1.49
C ALA A 78 -5.08 14.06 0.42
N THR A 79 -5.15 13.20 -0.60
CA THR A 79 -4.02 12.92 -1.52
C THR A 79 -4.31 13.26 -2.99
N ARG A 80 -5.52 13.74 -3.29
CA ARG A 80 -5.89 14.10 -4.65
C ARG A 80 -5.16 15.37 -5.08
N THR A 81 -4.19 15.23 -5.98
CA THR A 81 -3.68 16.36 -6.76
C THR A 81 -4.73 16.77 -7.79
N ALA A 82 -4.73 18.03 -8.22
CA ALA A 82 -5.62 18.50 -9.30
C ALA A 82 -5.51 17.61 -10.56
N SER A 83 -4.33 17.06 -10.83
CA SER A 83 -4.07 16.12 -11.93
C SER A 83 -4.80 14.79 -11.75
N SER A 84 -4.82 14.24 -10.52
CA SER A 84 -5.52 12.98 -10.21
C SER A 84 -7.05 13.12 -10.28
N GLN A 85 -7.61 14.27 -9.85
CA GLN A 85 -9.04 14.57 -10.02
C GLN A 85 -9.41 14.65 -11.49
N LYS A 86 -8.58 15.32 -12.30
CA LYS A 86 -8.79 15.41 -13.75
C LYS A 86 -8.75 14.02 -14.42
N GLY A 87 -7.77 13.17 -14.05
CA GLY A 87 -7.68 11.81 -14.56
C GLY A 87 -8.89 10.95 -14.18
N MET A 88 -9.34 11.02 -12.94
CA MET A 88 -10.53 10.31 -12.46
C MET A 88 -11.80 10.80 -13.17
N GLY A 89 -11.95 12.12 -13.35
CA GLY A 89 -13.08 12.69 -14.07
C GLY A 89 -13.16 12.26 -15.53
N ILE A 90 -12.00 12.15 -16.22
CA ILE A 90 -11.94 11.62 -17.58
C ILE A 90 -12.34 10.13 -17.61
N ALA A 91 -11.82 9.33 -16.68
CA ALA A 91 -12.16 7.91 -16.59
C ALA A 91 -13.65 7.69 -16.32
N LEU A 92 -14.23 8.40 -15.35
CA LEU A 92 -15.66 8.34 -15.03
C LEU A 92 -16.53 8.73 -16.23
N ALA A 93 -16.15 9.77 -16.98
CA ALA A 93 -16.88 10.19 -18.18
C ALA A 93 -16.86 9.12 -19.27
N LEU A 94 -15.70 8.50 -19.51
CA LEU A 94 -15.55 7.42 -20.48
C LEU A 94 -16.38 6.18 -20.12
N LEU A 95 -16.41 5.81 -18.83
CA LEU A 95 -17.22 4.68 -18.37
C LEU A 95 -18.71 4.94 -18.50
N HIS A 96 -19.15 6.18 -18.23
CA HIS A 96 -20.54 6.58 -18.41
C HIS A 96 -20.96 6.58 -19.88
N GLU A 97 -20.12 7.10 -20.78
CA GLU A 97 -20.38 7.10 -22.23
C GLU A 97 -20.51 5.68 -22.80
N LYS A 98 -19.75 4.73 -22.26
CA LYS A 98 -19.83 3.30 -22.62
C LYS A 98 -21.00 2.56 -21.98
N GLY A 99 -21.76 3.21 -21.09
CA GLY A 99 -22.87 2.60 -20.35
C GLY A 99 -22.44 1.57 -19.30
N GLU A 100 -21.16 1.59 -18.88
CA GLU A 100 -20.62 0.66 -17.90
C GLU A 100 -20.99 1.04 -16.45
N ILE A 101 -21.35 2.31 -16.22
CA ILE A 101 -21.85 2.82 -14.94
C ILE A 101 -23.17 3.57 -15.14
N SER A 102 -24.04 3.55 -14.12
CA SER A 102 -25.31 4.28 -14.16
C SER A 102 -25.10 5.79 -14.02
N GLN A 103 -26.07 6.59 -14.49
CA GLN A 103 -26.09 8.05 -14.28
C GLN A 103 -25.98 8.40 -12.78
N GLN A 104 -26.64 7.62 -11.91
CA GLN A 104 -26.60 7.83 -10.46
C GLN A 104 -25.19 7.56 -9.88
N ALA A 105 -24.51 6.49 -10.33
CA ALA A 105 -23.14 6.20 -9.93
C ALA A 105 -22.18 7.29 -10.43
N PHE A 106 -22.37 7.75 -11.68
CA PHE A 106 -21.59 8.84 -12.27
C PHE A 106 -21.72 10.15 -11.47
N GLU A 107 -22.93 10.58 -11.13
CA GLU A 107 -23.15 11.81 -10.37
C GLU A 107 -22.61 11.72 -8.94
N THR A 108 -22.75 10.55 -8.29
CA THR A 108 -22.23 10.31 -6.94
C THR A 108 -20.70 10.42 -6.91
N GLU A 109 -20.02 9.73 -7.84
CA GLU A 109 -18.56 9.74 -7.94
C GLU A 109 -17.99 11.08 -8.43
N LYS A 110 -18.72 11.78 -9.31
CA LYS A 110 -18.38 13.14 -9.74
C LYS A 110 -18.44 14.11 -8.57
N GLY A 111 -19.45 14.02 -7.72
CA GLY A 111 -19.55 14.82 -6.48
C GLY A 111 -18.33 14.63 -5.58
N TYR A 112 -17.86 13.39 -5.41
CA TYR A 112 -16.63 13.10 -4.65
C TYR A 112 -15.35 13.64 -5.32
N CYS A 113 -15.35 13.84 -6.64
CA CYS A 113 -14.24 14.48 -7.36
C CYS A 113 -14.20 16.00 -7.19
N GLU A 114 -15.33 16.64 -6.94
CA GLU A 114 -15.48 18.11 -6.91
C GLU A 114 -15.46 18.71 -5.49
N GLU A 115 -15.57 17.89 -4.43
CA GLU A 115 -15.48 18.38 -3.05
C GLU A 115 -14.09 18.94 -2.69
N PRO A 116 -14.01 20.05 -1.91
CA PRO A 116 -12.75 20.66 -1.51
C PRO A 116 -11.92 19.75 -0.61
N ILE A 117 -10.62 19.70 -0.90
CA ILE A 117 -9.59 18.95 -0.17
C ILE A 117 -9.54 19.46 1.27
N GLY A 118 -10.11 18.71 2.20
CA GLY A 118 -9.89 18.95 3.63
C GLY A 118 -8.43 18.63 3.99
N LEU A 119 -7.83 19.43 4.88
CA LEU A 119 -6.53 19.14 5.50
C LEU A 119 -6.66 17.90 6.40
N LEU A 120 -6.60 16.72 5.80
CA LEU A 120 -6.53 15.45 6.51
C LEU A 120 -5.06 15.09 6.76
N GLU A 121 -4.79 14.45 7.89
CA GLU A 121 -3.45 13.98 8.19
C GLU A 121 -3.03 12.92 7.15
N PRO A 122 -1.95 13.13 6.38
CA PRO A 122 -1.54 12.22 5.30
C PRO A 122 -0.95 10.91 5.83
N VAL A 123 -0.87 10.74 7.15
CA VAL A 123 -0.22 9.62 7.81
C VAL A 123 -1.23 8.89 8.68
N LEU A 124 -1.58 7.68 8.29
CA LEU A 124 -2.30 6.77 9.18
C LEU A 124 -1.30 6.16 10.17
N ARG A 125 -1.55 6.36 11.46
CA ARG A 125 -0.78 5.71 12.53
C ARG A 125 -1.48 4.43 12.96
N VAL A 126 -0.85 3.29 12.67
CA VAL A 126 -1.31 1.98 13.16
C VAL A 126 -0.49 1.60 14.38
N SER A 127 -1.16 1.38 15.51
CA SER A 127 -0.52 0.90 16.75
C SER A 127 -0.41 -0.62 16.74
N PHE A 128 0.75 -1.14 17.15
CA PHE A 128 0.99 -2.57 17.42
C PHE A 128 1.37 -2.83 18.88
N LYS A 129 1.22 -1.83 19.77
CA LYS A 129 1.66 -1.89 21.17
C LYS A 129 1.03 -3.04 21.96
N ASP A 130 -0.18 -3.41 21.61
CA ASP A 130 -0.96 -4.45 22.29
C ASP A 130 -0.63 -5.86 21.79
N ILE A 131 0.35 -6.01 20.88
CA ILE A 131 0.79 -7.29 20.33
C ILE A 131 2.21 -7.58 20.85
N PRO A 132 2.36 -8.39 21.91
CA PRO A 132 3.66 -8.68 22.50
C PRO A 132 4.61 -9.32 21.51
N GLY A 133 5.84 -8.80 21.43
CA GLY A 133 6.85 -9.33 20.53
C GLY A 133 6.48 -9.22 19.04
N PHE A 134 5.72 -8.18 18.65
CA PHE A 134 5.33 -7.94 17.26
C PHE A 134 6.53 -7.93 16.30
N ILE A 135 7.64 -7.27 16.70
CA ILE A 135 8.89 -7.25 15.94
C ILE A 135 9.79 -8.38 16.46
N LYS A 136 10.07 -9.40 15.63
CA LYS A 136 10.94 -10.53 15.99
C LYS A 136 12.42 -10.19 15.80
N SER A 137 12.75 -9.48 14.73
CA SER A 137 14.10 -9.02 14.46
C SER A 137 14.13 -7.80 13.55
N VAL A 138 15.24 -7.07 13.61
CA VAL A 138 15.51 -5.86 12.82
C VAL A 138 16.78 -6.06 12.02
N MET A 139 16.71 -5.83 10.71
CA MET A 139 17.85 -5.95 9.80
C MET A 139 18.00 -4.66 8.98
N LEU A 140 19.25 -4.29 8.70
CA LEU A 140 19.56 -3.09 7.95
C LEU A 140 19.97 -3.40 6.49
N ASN A 141 19.72 -2.48 5.57
CA ASN A 141 20.24 -2.54 4.21
C ASN A 141 21.79 -2.66 4.19
N PRO A 142 22.39 -3.48 3.30
CA PRO A 142 23.85 -3.64 3.24
C PRO A 142 24.60 -2.36 2.91
N ALA A 143 24.02 -1.48 2.09
CA ALA A 143 24.61 -0.21 1.68
C ALA A 143 24.44 0.90 2.73
N ALA A 144 23.85 0.62 3.89
CA ALA A 144 23.65 1.65 4.91
C ALA A 144 25.00 2.12 5.50
N PRO A 145 25.19 3.44 5.69
CA PRO A 145 26.42 3.97 6.27
C PRO A 145 26.58 3.52 7.73
N ASN A 146 27.83 3.40 8.19
CA ASN A 146 28.14 2.85 9.52
C ASN A 146 27.53 3.66 10.67
N TRP A 147 27.45 4.98 10.54
CA TRP A 147 26.79 5.81 11.56
C TRP A 147 25.32 5.42 11.75
N PHE A 148 24.62 5.03 10.68
CA PHE A 148 23.22 4.63 10.74
C PHE A 148 23.06 3.21 11.31
N ASP A 149 23.99 2.31 10.99
CA ASP A 149 24.09 0.97 11.59
C ASP A 149 24.26 1.06 13.11
N GLU A 150 25.21 1.87 13.58
CA GLU A 150 25.43 2.13 15.01
C GLU A 150 24.22 2.74 15.69
N THR A 151 23.57 3.72 15.03
CA THR A 151 22.37 4.39 15.56
C THR A 151 21.21 3.40 15.71
N LEU A 152 20.96 2.58 14.68
CA LEU A 152 19.90 1.58 14.71
C LEU A 152 20.18 0.49 15.74
N LYS A 153 21.43 0.05 15.87
CA LYS A 153 21.85 -0.91 16.89
C LYS A 153 21.55 -0.39 18.31
N GLN A 154 21.96 0.83 18.63
CA GLN A 154 21.68 1.46 19.93
C GLN A 154 20.18 1.60 20.19
N TYR A 155 19.41 1.99 19.17
CA TYR A 155 17.95 2.06 19.28
C TYR A 155 17.34 0.70 19.59
N CYS A 156 17.79 -0.37 18.92
CA CYS A 156 17.28 -1.72 19.16
C CYS A 156 17.63 -2.21 20.56
N GLU A 157 18.87 -2.00 21.02
CA GLU A 157 19.32 -2.36 22.38
C GLU A 157 18.48 -1.65 23.46
N ALA A 158 18.20 -0.35 23.28
CA ALA A 158 17.40 0.44 24.22
C ALA A 158 15.91 0.04 24.27
N ASN A 159 15.40 -0.63 23.23
CA ASN A 159 13.99 -1.04 23.13
C ASN A 159 13.81 -2.57 23.17
N GLU A 160 14.84 -3.32 23.60
CA GLU A 160 14.82 -4.79 23.68
C GLU A 160 14.48 -5.48 22.35
N LEU A 161 14.85 -4.87 21.23
CA LEU A 161 14.65 -5.40 19.89
C LEU A 161 15.87 -6.21 19.43
N ARG A 162 15.62 -7.36 18.80
CA ARG A 162 16.68 -8.22 18.26
C ARG A 162 17.24 -7.64 16.95
N TYR A 163 18.35 -6.91 17.04
CA TYR A 163 19.09 -6.46 15.86
C TYR A 163 19.99 -7.57 15.28
N ILE A 164 19.88 -7.84 13.98
CA ILE A 164 20.65 -8.89 13.29
C ILE A 164 21.67 -8.35 12.28
N GLY A 165 21.89 -7.03 12.28
CA GLY A 165 22.92 -6.38 11.45
C GLY A 165 22.48 -6.10 10.02
N LYS A 166 23.47 -5.90 9.15
CA LYS A 166 23.28 -5.62 7.72
C LYS A 166 22.93 -6.90 6.95
N SER A 167 21.98 -6.79 6.01
CA SER A 167 21.58 -7.89 5.15
C SER A 167 22.71 -8.33 4.24
N THR A 168 22.91 -9.64 4.12
CA THR A 168 23.85 -10.25 3.15
C THR A 168 23.18 -10.64 1.83
N LEU A 169 21.85 -10.43 1.71
CA LEU A 169 21.06 -10.85 0.55
C LEU A 169 21.46 -10.13 -0.75
N TYR A 170 21.94 -8.89 -0.64
CA TYR A 170 22.43 -8.14 -1.78
C TYR A 170 23.95 -8.04 -1.67
N LYS A 171 24.67 -8.81 -2.50
CA LYS A 171 26.08 -8.52 -2.76
C LYS A 171 26.11 -7.24 -3.59
N LEU A 172 26.53 -6.14 -2.98
CA LEU A 172 26.89 -4.95 -3.74
C LEU A 172 28.07 -5.35 -4.62
N ALA A 173 27.86 -5.47 -5.92
CA ALA A 173 28.95 -5.56 -6.86
C ALA A 173 29.74 -4.25 -6.73
N ILE A 174 30.89 -4.31 -6.09
CA ILE A 174 31.84 -3.20 -6.10
C ILE A 174 32.35 -3.14 -7.55
N GLN A 175 31.93 -2.12 -8.29
CA GLN A 175 32.57 -1.70 -9.53
C GLN A 175 33.71 -0.75 -9.20
#